data_AF-A0A372MBA1-F1
#
_entry.id   AF-A0A372MBA1-F1
#
_cell.length_a   1.000
_cell.length_b   1.000
_cell.length_c   1.000
_cell.angle_alpha   90.00
_cell.angle_beta   90.00
_cell.angle_gamma   90.00
#
_symmetry.space_group_name_H-M   'P 1'
#
loop_
_entity.id
_entity.type
_entity.pdbx_description
1 polymer ?
#
loop_
_entity_poly.entity_id
_entity_poly.type
_entity_poly.pdbx_seq_one_letter_code
_entity_poly.pdbx_strand_id
1 'polypeptide(L)'
;MTEPLAPPPKPPARAEHGSRPGAHGGLPQVVDRVPTKDKVVFLTFDDGAERDPRFVRMVRELRLPVSMFLTDSVAGPGYAHFGRLRAVGATVQNHTLDHPYLPGLSYAGQRWEICGQQDKLQQRFGIRPTLFRPPYGEYNADTLRAAAECGIRSLVTWRASMQINDLRYAEGDGLRPGDIILAHFRGPDELHGTSLTEMTTRMLRHIQSQGYTVARLEDYL
;
A
#
# COMPACT_ATOMS: atom_id res chain seq x y z
N MET A 1 20.58 9.77 -0.32
CA MET A 1 20.26 10.14 -1.72
C MET A 1 21.26 11.19 -2.17
N THR A 2 21.48 11.39 -3.47
CA THR A 2 22.36 12.48 -3.95
C THR A 2 21.66 13.83 -3.85
N GLU A 3 20.34 13.87 -4.02
CA GLU A 3 19.46 15.04 -3.87
C GLU A 3 18.08 14.62 -3.33
N PRO A 4 17.28 15.52 -2.73
CA PRO A 4 15.89 15.24 -2.36
C PRO A 4 15.05 14.81 -3.58
N LEU A 5 14.03 13.97 -3.35
CA LEU A 5 13.07 13.66 -4.43
C LEU A 5 12.39 14.95 -4.91
N ALA A 6 12.26 15.10 -6.22
CA ALA A 6 11.47 16.18 -6.80
C ALA A 6 10.02 16.08 -6.29
N PRO A 7 9.35 17.18 -5.97
CA PRO A 7 7.94 17.13 -5.59
C PRO A 7 7.11 16.49 -6.71
N PRO A 8 6.12 15.64 -6.40
CA PRO A 8 5.25 15.09 -7.42
C PRO A 8 4.46 16.21 -8.12
N PRO A 9 4.09 16.01 -9.41
CA PRO A 9 3.13 16.89 -10.05
C PRO A 9 1.84 16.94 -9.25
N LYS A 10 1.09 18.04 -9.38
CA LYS A 10 -0.24 18.13 -8.79
C LYS A 10 -1.06 16.96 -9.32
N PRO A 11 -1.67 16.13 -8.45
CA PRO A 11 -2.54 15.06 -8.90
C PRO A 11 -3.59 15.62 -9.86
N PRO A 12 -3.97 14.86 -10.90
CA PRO A 12 -5.05 15.30 -11.78
C PRO A 12 -6.26 15.63 -10.92
N ALA A 13 -6.88 16.80 -11.17
CA ALA A 13 -8.08 17.23 -10.44
C ALA A 13 -9.05 16.08 -10.45
N ARG A 14 -9.24 15.46 -9.26
CA ARG A 14 -9.73 14.09 -9.05
C ARG A 14 -10.46 13.62 -10.30
N ALA A 15 -9.70 13.04 -11.22
CA ALA A 15 -10.24 12.81 -12.54
C ALA A 15 -11.53 12.03 -12.33
N GLU A 16 -12.57 12.36 -13.07
CA GLU A 16 -13.70 11.47 -13.23
C GLU A 16 -13.27 10.19 -13.99
N HIS A 17 -12.11 9.60 -13.66
CA HIS A 17 -11.92 8.16 -13.51
C HIS A 17 -12.80 7.73 -12.31
N GLY A 18 -14.11 7.92 -12.36
CA GLY A 18 -14.91 7.26 -13.37
C GLY A 18 -15.29 5.84 -12.94
N SER A 19 -15.21 5.54 -11.64
CA SER A 19 -16.26 4.72 -11.04
C SER A 19 -17.25 5.64 -10.34
N ARG A 20 -18.26 6.07 -11.08
CA ARG A 20 -19.58 6.32 -10.46
C ARG A 20 -19.86 5.12 -9.55
N PRO A 21 -20.46 5.31 -8.34
CA PRO A 21 -21.00 4.18 -7.60
C PRO A 21 -21.93 3.40 -8.56
N GLY A 22 -21.49 2.23 -9.04
CA GLY A 22 -22.21 1.44 -10.05
C GLY A 22 -21.48 1.09 -11.36
N ALA A 23 -20.31 1.66 -11.70
CA ALA A 23 -19.64 1.34 -12.98
C ALA A 23 -19.12 -0.12 -13.09
N HIS A 24 -18.88 -0.77 -11.95
CA HIS A 24 -18.43 -2.17 -11.86
C HIS A 24 -19.46 -3.09 -11.16
N GLY A 25 -20.75 -2.77 -11.27
CA GLY A 25 -21.80 -3.56 -10.61
C GLY A 25 -21.73 -3.55 -9.07
N GLY A 26 -21.04 -2.56 -8.50
CA GLY A 26 -20.82 -2.42 -7.05
C GLY A 26 -19.57 -3.13 -6.52
N LEU A 27 -18.82 -3.86 -7.36
CA LEU A 27 -17.56 -4.50 -6.95
C LEU A 27 -16.38 -3.51 -6.93
N PRO A 28 -15.33 -3.74 -6.12
CA PRO A 28 -14.15 -2.88 -6.08
C PRO A 28 -13.39 -2.95 -7.41
N GLN A 29 -12.84 -1.82 -7.84
CA GLN A 29 -11.92 -1.80 -8.98
C GLN A 29 -10.61 -2.47 -8.59
N VAL A 30 -10.12 -3.41 -9.41
CA VAL A 30 -8.79 -3.98 -9.24
C VAL A 30 -7.77 -3.04 -9.89
N VAL A 31 -6.76 -2.62 -9.12
CA VAL A 31 -5.72 -1.67 -9.55
C VAL A 31 -4.35 -2.23 -9.21
N ASP A 32 -3.58 -2.57 -10.24
CA ASP A 32 -2.17 -2.98 -10.14
C ASP A 32 -1.19 -1.86 -10.54
N ARG A 33 -1.69 -0.89 -11.32
CA ARG A 33 -1.03 0.31 -11.79
C ARG A 33 -2.06 1.42 -12.00
N VAL A 34 -1.73 2.64 -11.60
CA VAL A 34 -2.59 3.81 -11.82
C VAL A 34 -2.47 4.28 -13.27
N PRO A 35 -3.58 4.46 -14.02
CA PRO A 35 -3.53 5.05 -15.35
C PRO A 35 -3.14 6.54 -15.30
N THR A 36 -1.85 6.84 -15.46
CA THR A 36 -1.34 8.22 -15.54
C THR A 36 -0.19 8.33 -16.54
N LYS A 37 0.03 9.55 -17.05
CA LYS A 37 1.21 9.92 -17.84
C LYS A 37 2.29 10.58 -16.97
N ASP A 38 1.97 10.93 -15.73
CA ASP A 38 2.91 11.51 -14.79
C ASP A 38 4.01 10.51 -14.46
N LYS A 39 5.27 10.96 -14.41
CA LYS A 39 6.40 10.14 -13.96
C LYS A 39 6.40 9.98 -12.44
N VAL A 40 5.34 9.39 -11.93
CA VAL A 40 5.14 9.06 -10.52
C VAL A 40 4.97 7.57 -10.32
N VAL A 41 5.40 7.10 -9.15
CA VAL A 41 5.15 5.76 -8.63
C VAL A 41 4.60 5.86 -7.21
N PHE A 42 4.02 4.77 -6.71
CA PHE A 42 3.33 4.76 -5.42
C PHE A 42 3.99 3.76 -4.47
N LEU A 43 4.45 4.25 -3.32
CA LEU A 43 5.09 3.40 -2.31
C LEU A 43 4.05 2.79 -1.39
N THR A 44 4.00 1.47 -1.37
CA THR A 44 3.09 0.70 -0.51
C THR A 44 3.85 -0.28 0.35
N PHE A 45 3.44 -0.44 1.61
CA PHE A 45 4.10 -1.34 2.57
C PHE A 45 3.08 -2.22 3.27
N ASP A 46 3.32 -3.53 3.28
CA ASP A 46 2.39 -4.53 3.80
C ASP A 46 2.77 -5.02 5.22
N ASP A 47 1.76 -5.61 5.87
CA ASP A 47 1.74 -6.26 7.19
C ASP A 47 1.88 -5.33 8.40
N GLY A 48 3.09 -4.82 8.62
CA GLY A 48 3.42 -4.03 9.82
C GLY A 48 4.21 -4.78 10.91
N ALA A 49 5.12 -5.69 10.54
CA ALA A 49 5.96 -6.38 11.51
C ALA A 49 7.04 -5.45 12.12
N GLU A 50 7.81 -4.78 11.26
CA GLU A 50 8.89 -3.87 11.66
C GLU A 50 8.38 -2.51 12.15
N ARG A 51 9.04 -1.97 13.19
CA ARG A 51 8.61 -0.74 13.91
C ARG A 51 9.76 0.25 14.09
N ASP A 52 10.66 0.32 13.11
CA ASP A 52 11.87 1.16 13.09
C ASP A 52 11.54 2.67 13.27
N PRO A 53 11.91 3.30 14.40
CA PRO A 53 11.68 4.74 14.61
C PRO A 53 12.45 5.63 13.61
N ARG A 54 13.50 5.12 12.96
CA ARG A 54 14.22 5.84 11.89
C ARG A 54 13.35 5.98 10.64
N PHE A 55 12.50 4.99 10.35
CA PHE A 55 11.59 5.05 9.22
C PHE A 55 10.56 6.18 9.40
N VAL A 56 10.03 6.36 10.61
CA VAL A 56 9.14 7.49 10.94
C VAL A 56 9.83 8.84 10.69
N ARG A 57 11.11 8.97 11.08
CA ARG A 57 11.90 10.19 10.81
C ARG A 57 12.09 10.42 9.33
N MET A 58 12.43 9.37 8.57
CA MET A 58 12.55 9.45 7.11
C MET A 58 11.24 9.94 6.46
N VAL A 59 10.10 9.34 6.81
CA VAL A 59 8.80 9.72 6.25
C VAL A 59 8.51 11.20 6.50
N ARG A 60 8.78 11.67 7.72
CA ARG A 60 8.61 13.08 8.10
C ARG A 60 9.55 14.02 7.33
N GLU A 61 10.84 13.72 7.33
CA GLU A 61 11.88 14.60 6.79
C GLU A 61 11.82 14.70 5.27
N LEU A 62 11.51 13.59 4.60
CA LEU A 62 11.34 13.56 3.15
C LEU A 62 9.92 13.93 2.70
N ARG A 63 8.98 14.12 3.64
CA ARG A 63 7.53 14.24 3.37
C ARG A 63 7.05 13.10 2.45
N LEU A 64 7.57 11.90 2.69
CA LEU A 64 7.45 10.76 1.78
C LEU A 64 6.01 10.24 1.81
N PRO A 65 5.30 10.22 0.66
CA PRO A 65 3.99 9.58 0.59
C PRO A 65 4.15 8.06 0.72
N VAL A 66 3.47 7.48 1.71
CA VAL A 66 3.51 6.04 2.00
C VAL A 66 2.09 5.56 2.31
N SER A 67 1.64 4.51 1.62
CA SER A 67 0.40 3.79 1.92
C SER A 67 0.70 2.46 2.61
N MET A 68 0.18 2.27 3.82
CA MET A 68 0.45 1.09 4.65
C MET A 68 -0.75 0.16 4.64
N PHE A 69 -0.64 -1.05 4.10
CA PHE A 69 -1.67 -2.08 4.15
C PHE A 69 -1.39 -2.97 5.37
N LEU A 70 -2.15 -2.78 6.45
CA LEU A 70 -1.83 -3.41 7.75
C LEU A 70 -2.70 -4.63 8.03
N THR A 71 -2.07 -5.66 8.58
CA THR A 71 -2.69 -6.90 9.08
C THR A 71 -2.88 -6.78 10.61
N ASP A 72 -4.07 -7.07 11.17
CA ASP A 72 -4.32 -6.89 12.61
C ASP A 72 -3.41 -7.77 13.48
N SER A 73 -3.24 -9.04 13.14
CA SER A 73 -2.44 -9.99 13.92
C SER A 73 -0.97 -9.58 14.03
N VAL A 74 -0.46 -8.88 13.02
CA VAL A 74 0.94 -8.42 12.96
C VAL A 74 1.10 -7.00 13.49
N ALA A 75 0.30 -6.05 13.00
CA ALA A 75 0.40 -4.64 13.37
C ALA A 75 -0.26 -4.33 14.72
N GLY A 76 -1.24 -5.13 15.15
CA GLY A 76 -2.09 -4.92 16.32
C GLY A 76 -1.35 -4.64 17.62
N PRO A 77 -0.35 -5.46 18.01
CA PRO A 77 0.49 -5.21 19.19
C PRO A 77 1.28 -3.90 19.11
N GLY A 78 1.44 -3.33 17.91
CA GLY A 78 2.27 -2.17 17.61
C GLY A 78 1.54 -0.96 17.02
N TYR A 79 0.21 -0.87 17.10
CA TYR A 79 -0.54 0.21 16.43
C TYR A 79 -0.09 1.63 16.77
N ALA A 80 0.47 1.85 17.97
CA ALA A 80 1.05 3.14 18.32
C ALA A 80 2.18 3.59 17.36
N HIS A 81 2.97 2.65 16.82
CA HIS A 81 3.98 2.95 15.81
C HIS A 81 3.36 3.46 14.51
N PHE A 82 2.35 2.75 14.00
CA PHE A 82 1.66 3.15 12.76
C PHE A 82 0.86 4.45 12.93
N GLY A 83 0.36 4.74 14.13
CA GLY A 83 -0.20 6.04 14.49
C GLY A 83 0.81 7.19 14.33
N ARG A 84 2.08 6.97 14.69
CA ARG A 84 3.15 7.96 14.46
C ARG A 84 3.45 8.16 12.97
N LEU A 85 3.43 7.09 12.18
CA LEU A 85 3.57 7.19 10.71
C LEU A 85 2.42 7.99 10.10
N ARG A 86 1.18 7.77 10.56
CA ARG A 86 0.03 8.58 10.13
C ARG A 86 0.21 10.06 10.44
N ALA A 87 0.68 10.39 11.65
CA ALA A 87 0.89 11.77 12.07
C ALA A 87 1.93 12.52 11.21
N VAL A 88 2.81 11.81 10.50
CA VAL A 88 3.83 12.39 9.62
C VAL A 88 3.52 12.25 8.13
N GLY A 89 2.31 11.78 7.77
CA GLY A 89 1.80 11.81 6.40
C GLY A 89 1.57 10.45 5.72
N ALA A 90 1.85 9.32 6.39
CA ALA A 90 1.49 8.01 5.86
C ALA A 90 -0.03 7.75 5.98
N THR A 91 -0.57 6.89 5.13
CA THR A 91 -1.97 6.44 5.15
C THR A 91 -2.04 4.97 5.57
N VAL A 92 -3.19 4.56 6.12
CA VAL A 92 -3.44 3.17 6.55
C VAL A 92 -4.59 2.61 5.74
N GLN A 93 -4.40 1.39 5.23
CA GLN A 93 -5.28 0.62 4.38
C GLN A 93 -5.46 -0.80 4.92
N ASN A 94 -6.43 -1.53 4.40
CA ASN A 94 -6.83 -2.85 4.92
C ASN A 94 -5.99 -3.98 4.30
N HIS A 95 -5.46 -4.87 5.13
CA HIS A 95 -4.76 -6.10 4.71
C HIS A 95 -5.22 -7.34 5.48
N THR A 96 -6.52 -7.45 5.77
CA THR A 96 -7.14 -8.53 6.57
C THR A 96 -6.78 -8.54 8.06
N LEU A 97 -7.41 -9.42 8.82
CA LEU A 97 -7.10 -9.60 10.23
C LEU A 97 -5.85 -10.46 10.39
N ASP A 98 -5.84 -11.63 9.75
CA ASP A 98 -4.88 -12.70 10.06
C ASP A 98 -3.99 -13.09 8.87
N HIS A 99 -4.05 -12.36 7.76
CA HIS A 99 -3.30 -12.63 6.52
C HIS A 99 -3.54 -14.05 5.93
N PRO A 100 -4.78 -14.58 5.86
CA PRO A 100 -5.03 -15.87 5.24
C PRO A 100 -5.06 -15.80 3.71
N TYR A 101 -4.85 -16.94 3.06
CA TYR A 101 -5.16 -17.09 1.62
C TYR A 101 -6.68 -17.05 1.40
N LEU A 102 -7.20 -15.88 1.03
CA LEU A 102 -8.65 -15.63 0.94
C LEU A 102 -9.41 -16.57 -0.01
N PRO A 103 -8.91 -16.93 -1.21
CA PRO A 103 -9.62 -17.86 -2.08
C PRO A 103 -9.80 -19.27 -1.49
N GLY A 104 -9.04 -19.64 -0.45
CA GLY A 104 -9.20 -20.89 0.29
C GLY A 104 -10.28 -20.84 1.38
N LEU A 105 -10.84 -19.66 1.67
CA LEU A 105 -11.89 -19.48 2.67
C LEU A 105 -13.28 -19.44 2.02
N SER A 106 -14.30 -19.78 2.80
CA SER A 106 -15.68 -19.49 2.44
C SER A 106 -15.92 -17.99 2.34
N TYR A 107 -16.96 -17.59 1.60
CA TYR A 107 -17.40 -16.19 1.53
C TYR A 107 -17.49 -15.51 2.90
N ALA A 108 -18.13 -16.18 3.87
CA ALA A 108 -18.27 -15.66 5.23
C ALA A 108 -16.91 -15.48 5.93
N GLY A 109 -15.96 -16.39 5.71
CA GLY A 109 -14.59 -16.26 6.21
C GLY A 109 -13.84 -15.07 5.59
N GLN A 110 -13.94 -14.89 4.27
CA GLN A 110 -13.33 -13.73 3.60
C GLN A 110 -13.94 -12.41 4.08
N ARG A 111 -15.27 -12.37 4.24
CA ARG A 111 -15.97 -11.19 4.78
C ARG A 111 -15.56 -10.90 6.22
N TRP A 112 -15.38 -11.92 7.05
CA TRP A 112 -14.89 -11.76 8.42
C TRP A 112 -13.51 -11.10 8.45
N GLU A 113 -12.57 -11.59 7.64
CA GLU A 113 -11.22 -11.03 7.52
C GLU A 113 -11.24 -9.56 7.11
N ILE A 114 -12.02 -9.22 6.07
CA ILE A 114 -12.00 -7.87 5.50
C ILE A 114 -12.78 -6.89 6.39
N CYS A 115 -14.02 -7.21 6.75
CA CYS A 115 -14.88 -6.32 7.56
C CYS A 115 -14.35 -6.21 9.00
N GLY A 116 -13.87 -7.31 9.57
CA GLY A 116 -13.29 -7.29 10.91
C GLY A 116 -12.09 -6.35 10.97
N GLN A 117 -11.23 -6.35 9.94
CA GLN A 117 -10.13 -5.40 9.88
C GLN A 117 -10.61 -3.95 9.70
N GLN A 118 -11.69 -3.70 8.95
CA GLN A 118 -12.29 -2.36 8.90
C GLN A 118 -12.72 -1.87 10.30
N ASP A 119 -13.31 -2.74 11.11
CA ASP A 119 -13.78 -2.39 12.44
C ASP A 119 -12.60 -2.14 13.41
N LYS A 120 -11.53 -2.93 13.32
CA LYS A 120 -10.28 -2.70 14.05
C LYS A 120 -9.66 -1.36 13.70
N LEU A 121 -9.52 -1.05 12.41
CA LEU A 121 -8.93 0.21 11.96
C LEU A 121 -9.83 1.41 12.34
N GLN A 122 -11.16 1.27 12.32
CA GLN A 122 -12.07 2.29 12.81
C GLN A 122 -11.87 2.54 14.31
N GLN A 123 -11.79 1.48 15.11
CA GLN A 123 -11.59 1.60 16.56
C GLN A 123 -10.25 2.24 16.91
N ARG A 124 -9.19 1.91 16.17
CA ARG A 124 -7.80 2.33 16.49
C ARG A 124 -7.45 3.70 15.93
N PHE A 125 -7.96 4.01 14.75
CA PHE A 125 -7.51 5.14 13.95
C PHE A 125 -8.62 6.11 13.55
N GLY A 126 -9.87 5.78 13.87
CA GLY A 126 -11.05 6.58 13.53
C GLY A 126 -11.39 6.57 12.04
N ILE A 127 -10.85 5.61 11.27
CA ILE A 127 -11.01 5.55 9.81
C ILE A 127 -11.54 4.19 9.36
N ARG A 128 -12.33 4.19 8.29
CA ARG A 128 -12.61 3.00 7.47
C ARG A 128 -11.92 3.17 6.13
N PRO A 129 -10.75 2.52 5.91
CA PRO A 129 -10.05 2.60 4.64
C PRO A 129 -10.92 2.16 3.46
N THR A 130 -10.68 2.75 2.29
CA THR A 130 -11.37 2.39 1.05
C THR A 130 -10.50 1.61 0.08
N LEU A 131 -9.22 1.45 0.40
CA LEU A 131 -8.30 0.58 -0.33
C LEU A 131 -8.05 -0.68 0.50
N PHE A 132 -7.95 -1.80 -0.20
CA PHE A 132 -7.68 -3.11 0.37
C PHE A 132 -6.69 -3.84 -0.52
N ARG A 133 -5.75 -4.55 0.08
CA ARG A 133 -4.87 -5.49 -0.63
C ARG A 133 -5.13 -6.88 -0.09
N PRO A 134 -5.41 -7.89 -0.93
CA PRO A 134 -5.53 -9.26 -0.45
C PRO A 134 -4.13 -9.84 -0.15
N PRO A 135 -4.00 -10.66 0.90
CA PRO A 135 -2.79 -11.45 1.15
C PRO A 135 -2.34 -12.18 -0.11
N TYR A 136 -1.03 -12.20 -0.35
CA TYR A 136 -0.40 -12.82 -1.53
C TYR A 136 -0.78 -12.19 -2.88
N GLY A 137 -1.60 -11.13 -2.92
CA GLY A 137 -2.14 -10.56 -4.15
C GLY A 137 -3.26 -11.39 -4.78
N GLU A 138 -3.73 -12.44 -4.09
CA GLU A 138 -4.64 -13.44 -4.63
C GLU A 138 -6.08 -13.19 -4.18
N TYR A 139 -7.03 -13.22 -5.12
CA TYR A 139 -8.44 -12.95 -4.87
C TYR A 139 -9.33 -13.73 -5.84
N ASN A 140 -10.59 -13.92 -5.44
CA ASN A 140 -11.62 -14.48 -6.31
C ASN A 140 -12.90 -13.60 -6.30
N ALA A 141 -13.96 -14.05 -6.96
CA ALA A 141 -15.22 -13.32 -7.02
C ALA A 141 -15.84 -13.08 -5.64
N ASP A 142 -15.69 -14.04 -4.72
CA ASP A 142 -16.14 -13.89 -3.33
C ASP A 142 -15.34 -12.83 -2.58
N THR A 143 -14.03 -12.71 -2.84
CA THR A 143 -13.18 -11.67 -2.27
C THR A 143 -13.67 -10.28 -2.66
N LEU A 144 -13.96 -10.08 -3.96
CA LEU A 144 -14.46 -8.79 -4.45
C LEU A 144 -15.82 -8.44 -3.86
N ARG A 145 -16.73 -9.42 -3.78
CA ARG A 145 -18.06 -9.23 -3.18
C ARG A 145 -17.97 -8.88 -1.69
N ALA A 146 -17.14 -9.61 -0.94
CA ALA A 146 -16.92 -9.35 0.47
C ALA A 146 -16.30 -7.96 0.69
N ALA A 147 -15.29 -7.61 -0.10
CA ALA A 147 -14.66 -6.30 -0.06
C ALA A 147 -15.66 -5.16 -0.34
N ALA A 148 -16.53 -5.29 -1.36
CA ALA A 148 -17.59 -4.33 -1.63
C ALA A 148 -18.53 -4.13 -0.43
N GLU A 149 -19.03 -5.22 0.17
CA GLU A 149 -19.88 -5.15 1.35
C GLU A 149 -19.20 -4.48 2.55
N CYS A 150 -17.87 -4.62 2.66
CA CYS A 150 -17.07 -4.00 3.71
C CYS A 150 -16.67 -2.54 3.40
N GLY A 151 -17.16 -1.95 2.30
CA GLY A 151 -16.95 -0.55 1.93
C GLY A 151 -15.63 -0.27 1.20
N ILE A 152 -14.98 -1.30 0.65
CA ILE A 152 -13.80 -1.15 -0.18
C ILE A 152 -14.20 -0.65 -1.57
N ARG A 153 -13.51 0.40 -2.05
CA ARG A 153 -13.67 0.94 -3.40
C ARG A 153 -12.68 0.35 -4.39
N SER A 154 -11.45 0.07 -3.95
CA SER A 154 -10.42 -0.49 -4.81
C SER A 154 -9.65 -1.61 -4.13
N LEU A 155 -9.50 -2.72 -4.85
CA LEU A 155 -8.57 -3.79 -4.53
C LEU A 155 -7.22 -3.47 -5.19
N VAL A 156 -6.16 -3.35 -4.41
CA VAL A 156 -4.86 -2.87 -4.87
C VAL A 156 -3.83 -4.00 -4.87
N THR A 157 -3.24 -4.26 -6.04
CA THR A 157 -2.08 -5.14 -6.22
C THR A 157 -0.87 -4.30 -6.63
N TRP A 158 0.12 -4.84 -7.34
CA TRP A 158 1.34 -4.12 -7.69
C TRP A 158 1.93 -4.60 -9.01
N ARG A 159 2.73 -3.74 -9.64
CA ARG A 159 3.53 -4.06 -10.84
C ARG A 159 5.04 -3.96 -10.60
N ALA A 160 5.45 -3.50 -9.43
CA ALA A 160 6.83 -3.54 -8.99
C ALA A 160 6.92 -3.99 -7.52
N SER A 161 8.01 -4.65 -7.15
CA SER A 161 8.23 -5.10 -5.78
C SER A 161 9.67 -4.87 -5.35
N MET A 162 9.84 -4.26 -4.18
CA MET A 162 11.15 -4.08 -3.56
C MET A 162 11.58 -5.39 -2.92
N GLN A 163 12.73 -5.89 -3.38
CA GLN A 163 13.47 -6.96 -2.76
C GLN A 163 14.48 -6.36 -1.78
N ILE A 164 15.42 -7.14 -1.26
CA ILE A 164 16.41 -6.64 -0.30
C ILE A 164 17.30 -5.55 -0.91
N ASN A 165 17.64 -5.66 -2.21
CA ASN A 165 18.61 -4.80 -2.88
C ASN A 165 18.07 -4.08 -4.12
N ASP A 166 17.08 -4.65 -4.80
CA ASP A 166 16.63 -4.27 -6.12
C ASP A 166 15.10 -4.29 -6.27
N LEU A 167 14.61 -3.63 -7.32
CA LEU A 167 13.21 -3.69 -7.71
C LEU A 167 13.02 -4.80 -8.74
N ARG A 168 12.01 -5.63 -8.53
CA ARG A 168 11.48 -6.55 -9.55
C ARG A 168 10.24 -5.97 -10.19
N TYR A 169 10.20 -6.01 -11.50
CA TYR A 169 9.09 -5.50 -12.31
C TYR A 169 8.26 -6.65 -12.87
N ALA A 170 6.94 -6.47 -12.91
CA ALA A 170 6.04 -7.43 -13.53
C ALA A 170 6.16 -7.46 -15.06
N GLU A 171 6.57 -6.33 -15.67
CA GLU A 171 6.77 -6.20 -17.11
C GLU A 171 8.01 -5.37 -17.43
N GLY A 172 8.86 -5.86 -18.33
CA GLY A 172 10.06 -5.13 -18.77
C GLY A 172 11.18 -5.08 -17.73
N ASP A 173 12.04 -4.08 -17.86
CA ASP A 173 13.28 -3.90 -17.10
C ASP A 173 13.31 -2.62 -16.25
N GLY A 174 12.19 -1.91 -16.14
CA GLY A 174 12.11 -0.65 -15.42
C GLY A 174 10.70 -0.24 -15.01
N LEU A 175 10.65 0.79 -14.17
CA LEU A 175 9.42 1.43 -13.70
C LEU A 175 8.66 2.06 -14.87
N ARG A 176 7.33 2.02 -14.76
CA ARG A 176 6.40 2.69 -15.66
C ARG A 176 5.59 3.76 -14.90
N PRO A 177 5.08 4.79 -15.60
CA PRO A 177 4.16 5.75 -15.00
C PRO A 177 3.00 5.05 -14.30
N GLY A 178 2.80 5.42 -13.03
CA GLY A 178 1.72 4.93 -12.19
C GLY A 178 1.95 3.58 -11.52
N ASP A 179 3.14 2.99 -11.64
CA ASP A 179 3.44 1.71 -10.97
C ASP A 179 3.24 1.82 -9.47
N ILE A 180 2.54 0.81 -8.93
CA ILE A 180 2.42 0.59 -7.50
C ILE A 180 3.55 -0.34 -7.09
N ILE A 181 4.37 0.11 -6.14
CA ILE A 181 5.53 -0.61 -5.63
C ILE A 181 5.14 -1.27 -4.30
N LEU A 182 5.22 -2.59 -4.23
CA LEU A 182 5.10 -3.37 -3.00
C LEU A 182 6.44 -3.44 -2.25
N ALA A 183 6.43 -3.08 -0.98
CA ALA A 183 7.45 -3.41 0.00
C ALA A 183 6.78 -4.01 1.24
N HIS A 184 7.57 -4.51 2.19
CA HIS A 184 7.04 -5.04 3.46
C HIS A 184 7.73 -4.34 4.63
N PHE A 185 7.02 -4.22 5.76
CA PHE A 185 7.61 -3.79 7.03
C PHE A 185 8.47 -4.93 7.61
N ARG A 186 9.68 -5.12 7.07
CA ARG A 186 10.63 -6.15 7.49
C ARG A 186 11.83 -5.59 8.26
N GLY A 187 12.26 -6.33 9.27
CA GLY A 187 13.42 -5.99 10.10
C GLY A 187 14.73 -6.60 9.58
N PRO A 188 15.86 -6.29 10.23
CA PRO A 188 17.17 -6.82 9.85
C PRO A 188 17.26 -8.34 9.75
N ASP A 189 16.50 -9.07 10.58
CA ASP A 189 16.49 -10.53 10.58
C ASP A 189 15.96 -11.09 9.24
N GLU A 190 14.94 -10.46 8.66
CA GLU A 190 14.35 -10.84 7.37
C GLU A 190 15.07 -10.18 6.18
N LEU A 191 15.83 -9.12 6.42
CA LEU A 191 16.51 -8.32 5.40
C LEU A 191 18.04 -8.51 5.42
N HIS A 192 18.53 -9.60 6.02
CA HIS A 192 19.95 -9.97 6.10
C HIS A 192 20.86 -8.83 6.58
N GLY A 193 20.48 -8.20 7.70
CA GLY A 193 21.21 -7.10 8.32
C GLY A 193 20.88 -5.71 7.78
N THR A 194 20.09 -5.61 6.70
CA THR A 194 19.60 -4.32 6.20
C THR A 194 18.39 -3.84 7.01
N SER A 195 18.33 -2.58 7.39
CA SER A 195 17.13 -2.01 8.02
C SER A 195 16.06 -1.60 7.01
N LEU A 196 14.80 -1.50 7.44
CA LEU A 196 13.69 -0.93 6.66
C LEU A 196 14.04 0.45 6.07
N THR A 197 14.70 1.29 6.87
CA THR A 197 15.18 2.62 6.49
C THR A 197 16.22 2.53 5.36
N GLU A 198 17.17 1.61 5.43
CA GLU A 198 18.19 1.43 4.38
C GLU A 198 17.61 0.83 3.10
N MET A 199 16.74 -0.18 3.21
CA MET A 199 16.01 -0.74 2.07
C MET A 199 15.19 0.36 1.36
N THR A 200 14.47 1.18 2.12
CA THR A 200 13.71 2.30 1.56
C THR A 200 14.65 3.30 0.88
N THR A 201 15.81 3.60 1.47
CA THR A 201 16.81 4.48 0.83
C THR A 201 17.29 3.93 -0.51
N ARG A 202 17.51 2.61 -0.62
CA ARG A 202 17.87 1.94 -1.89
C ARG A 202 16.73 2.04 -2.90
N MET A 203 15.50 1.78 -2.46
CA MET A 203 14.30 1.92 -3.29
C MET A 203 14.15 3.33 -3.87
N LEU A 204 14.28 4.37 -3.02
CA LEU A 204 14.19 5.77 -3.47
C LEU A 204 15.30 6.14 -4.48
N ARG A 205 16.50 5.58 -4.33
CA ARG A 205 17.59 5.76 -5.31
C ARG A 205 17.26 5.12 -6.66
N HIS A 206 16.68 3.92 -6.68
CA HIS A 206 16.24 3.24 -7.91
C HIS A 206 15.10 3.98 -8.62
N ILE A 207 14.19 4.58 -7.85
CA ILE A 207 13.11 5.42 -8.39
C ILE A 207 13.69 6.69 -9.02
N GLN A 208 14.58 7.37 -8.30
CA GLN A 208 15.21 8.61 -8.77
C GLN A 208 16.10 8.39 -9.99
N SER A 209 16.88 7.30 -10.04
CA SER A 209 17.77 6.99 -11.18
C SER A 209 17.01 6.73 -12.48
N GLN A 210 15.76 6.29 -12.38
CA GLN A 210 14.86 6.08 -13.52
C GLN A 210 14.03 7.32 -13.88
N GLY A 211 14.25 8.44 -13.18
CA GLY A 211 13.58 9.72 -13.44
C GLY A 211 12.14 9.78 -12.94
N TYR A 212 11.77 8.97 -11.95
CA TYR A 212 10.47 9.00 -11.28
C TYR A 212 10.53 9.74 -9.95
N THR A 213 9.36 10.18 -9.49
CA THR A 213 9.14 10.62 -8.11
C THR A 213 8.01 9.84 -7.46
N VAL A 214 7.75 10.08 -6.18
CA VAL A 214 6.74 9.38 -5.38
C VAL A 214 5.52 10.28 -5.17
N ALA A 215 4.34 9.75 -5.46
CA ALA A 215 3.07 10.40 -5.17
C ALA A 215 2.25 9.59 -4.15
N ARG A 216 1.24 10.23 -3.55
CA ARG A 216 0.29 9.56 -2.66
C ARG A 216 -0.73 8.79 -3.49
N LEU A 217 -0.90 7.49 -3.22
CA LEU A 217 -1.78 6.61 -4.01
C LEU A 217 -3.24 7.05 -3.93
N GLU A 218 -3.68 7.45 -2.74
CA GLU A 218 -5.06 7.84 -2.46
C GLU A 218 -5.50 9.10 -3.23
N ASP A 219 -4.55 9.95 -3.65
CA ASP A 219 -4.86 11.15 -4.43
C ASP A 219 -5.19 10.81 -5.90
N TYR A 220 -4.88 9.58 -6.34
CA TYR A 220 -5.13 9.07 -7.69
C TYR A 220 -6.28 8.06 -7.76
N LEU A 221 -6.92 7.70 -6.62
CA LEU A 221 -7.99 6.67 -6.48
C LEU A 221 -9.28 7.16 -5.75
#